data_AF-A0A077M0A1-F1
#
_entry.id   AF-A0A077M0A1-F1
#
_cell.length_a   1.000
_cell.length_b   1.000
_cell.length_c   1.000
_cell.angle_alpha   90.00
_cell.angle_beta   90.00
_cell.angle_gamma   90.00
#
_symmetry.space_group_name_H-M   'P 1'
#
loop_
_entity.id
_entity.type
_entity.pdbx_description
1 polymer ?
#
loop_
_entity_poly.entity_id
_entity_poly.type
_entity_poly.pdbx_seq_one_letter_code
_entity_poly.pdbx_strand_id
1 'polypeptide(L)'
;MGGCVERSVGGSVNSWRDSNGQEIDAIVNVRDNTWGAFEIKLGHDAVDKAAESLLRFAAKVDASRHGEPAFLGVIIGNGSYAYRREDGVHVIPIGCLGP
;
A
#
# COMPACT_ATOMS: atom_id res chain seq x y z
N MET A 1 -1.60 33.49 1.90
CA MET A 1 -1.23 32.06 1.96
C MET A 1 -2.47 31.26 1.61
N GLY A 2 -2.45 30.49 0.53
CA GLY A 2 -3.56 29.59 0.19
C GLY A 2 -3.45 28.34 1.05
N GLY A 3 -4.39 28.13 1.98
CA GLY A 3 -4.43 26.90 2.75
C GLY A 3 -4.86 25.73 1.85
N CYS A 4 -4.10 24.64 1.87
CA CYS A 4 -4.60 23.38 1.35
C CYS A 4 -5.73 22.91 2.28
N VAL A 5 -6.97 22.89 1.78
CA VAL A 5 -8.10 22.29 2.51
C VAL A 5 -8.04 20.78 2.31
N GLU A 6 -7.51 20.09 3.31
CA GLU A 6 -7.49 18.63 3.32
C GLU A 6 -8.94 18.11 3.39
N ARG A 7 -9.30 17.28 2.41
CA ARG A 7 -10.65 16.73 2.28
C ARG A 7 -10.58 15.22 2.23
N SER A 8 -11.09 14.57 3.26
CA SER A 8 -11.24 13.12 3.25
C SER A 8 -12.16 12.69 2.09
N VAL A 9 -11.69 11.74 1.29
CA VAL A 9 -12.42 11.22 0.12
C VAL A 9 -13.54 10.22 0.48
N GLY A 10 -13.69 9.92 1.77
CA GLY A 10 -14.69 8.96 2.29
C GLY A 10 -14.30 7.50 2.03
N GLY A 11 -13.01 7.19 2.01
CA GLY A 11 -12.50 5.82 1.91
C GLY A 11 -12.47 5.09 3.27
N SER A 12 -12.15 3.79 3.23
CA SER A 12 -11.88 2.96 4.41
C SER A 12 -10.48 2.35 4.35
N VAL A 13 -9.93 2.01 5.52
CA VAL A 13 -8.66 1.30 5.67
C VAL A 13 -8.92 0.06 6.50
N ASN A 14 -8.53 -1.11 5.98
CA ASN A 14 -8.75 -2.40 6.64
C ASN A 14 -7.46 -3.23 6.58
N SER A 15 -7.14 -3.98 7.63
CA SER A 15 -6.10 -5.02 7.56
C SER A 15 -6.69 -6.35 7.08
N TRP A 16 -5.86 -7.22 6.51
CA TRP A 16 -6.28 -8.55 6.05
C TRP A 16 -5.28 -9.63 6.44
N ARG A 17 -5.77 -10.87 6.57
CA ARG A 17 -5.00 -12.07 6.90
C ARG A 17 -5.60 -13.29 6.23
N ASP A 18 -4.78 -14.23 5.73
CA ASP A 18 -5.23 -15.56 5.33
C ASP A 18 -4.86 -16.68 6.31
N SER A 19 -5.41 -17.87 6.07
CA SER A 19 -5.16 -19.08 6.87
C SER A 19 -3.71 -19.58 6.81
N ASN A 20 -2.90 -19.09 5.86
CA ASN A 20 -1.49 -19.44 5.72
C ASN A 20 -0.58 -18.46 6.48
N GLY A 21 -1.17 -17.47 7.17
CA GLY A 21 -0.44 -16.43 7.88
C GLY A 21 0.11 -15.33 6.99
N GLN A 22 -0.34 -15.20 5.74
CA GLN A 22 -0.08 -13.97 4.98
C GLN A 22 -0.91 -12.83 5.60
N GLU A 23 -0.30 -11.66 5.72
CA GLU A 23 -0.91 -10.43 6.23
C GLU A 23 -0.81 -9.31 5.20
N ILE A 24 -1.71 -8.34 5.28
CA ILE A 24 -1.60 -7.04 4.61
C ILE A 24 -1.96 -5.98 5.63
N ASP A 25 -1.00 -5.12 5.97
CA ASP A 25 -1.09 -4.18 7.10
C ASP A 25 -2.20 -3.15 6.88
N ALA A 26 -2.36 -2.63 5.65
CA ALA A 26 -3.43 -1.70 5.30
C ALA A 26 -3.89 -1.84 3.84
N ILE A 27 -5.18 -2.08 3.63
CA ILE A 27 -5.87 -2.01 2.34
C ILE A 27 -6.74 -0.77 2.34
N VAL A 28 -6.39 0.21 1.52
CA VAL A 28 -7.15 1.45 1.31
C VAL A 28 -8.18 1.20 0.22
N ASN A 29 -9.45 1.44 0.53
CA ASN A 29 -10.55 1.38 -0.43
C ASN A 29 -11.20 2.75 -0.54
N VAL A 30 -11.31 3.28 -1.74
CA VAL A 30 -12.04 4.51 -2.06
C VAL A 30 -13.24 4.16 -2.97
N ARG A 31 -13.81 5.13 -3.66
CA ARG A 31 -15.02 4.94 -4.49
C ARG A 31 -14.71 4.10 -5.73
N ASP A 32 -15.77 3.57 -6.33
CA ASP A 32 -15.76 2.96 -7.66
C ASP A 32 -14.72 1.84 -7.82
N ASN A 33 -14.66 0.94 -6.82
CA ASN A 33 -13.70 -0.16 -6.71
C ASN A 33 -12.21 0.26 -6.80
N THR A 34 -11.89 1.54 -6.60
CA THR A 34 -10.50 1.98 -6.53
C THR A 34 -9.90 1.55 -5.20
N TRP A 35 -8.90 0.68 -5.22
CA TRP A 35 -8.21 0.20 -4.03
C TRP A 35 -6.68 0.19 -4.20
N GLY A 36 -5.97 0.14 -3.08
CA GLY A 36 -4.54 -0.11 -3.04
C GLY A 36 -4.12 -0.69 -1.69
N ALA A 37 -2.93 -1.26 -1.62
CA ALA A 37 -2.46 -1.94 -0.41
C ALA A 37 -1.05 -1.51 0.01
N PHE A 38 -0.84 -1.50 1.32
CA PHE A 38 0.44 -1.22 1.96
C PHE A 38 0.87 -2.35 2.90
N GLU A 39 2.18 -2.60 2.90
CA GLU A 39 2.91 -3.26 3.98
C GLU A 39 3.80 -2.23 4.66
N ILE A 40 3.93 -2.29 5.99
CA ILE A 40 4.69 -1.34 6.81
C ILE A 40 5.87 -2.08 7.42
N LYS A 41 7.09 -1.60 7.21
CA LYS A 41 8.32 -2.24 7.69
C LYS A 41 9.28 -1.20 8.27
N LEU A 42 10.07 -1.57 9.29
CA LEU A 42 10.98 -0.62 9.95
C LEU A 42 12.29 -0.39 9.18
N GLY A 43 12.70 -1.38 8.36
CA GLY A 43 13.97 -1.37 7.64
C GLY A 43 13.84 -1.72 6.16
N HIS A 44 14.70 -1.13 5.34
CA HIS A 44 14.77 -1.38 3.90
C HIS A 44 15.01 -2.87 3.53
N ASP A 45 15.73 -3.64 4.36
CA ASP A 45 16.03 -5.06 4.12
C ASP A 45 14.77 -5.95 3.98
N ALA A 46 13.62 -5.49 4.47
CA ALA A 46 12.35 -6.20 4.36
C ALA A 46 11.54 -5.85 3.09
N VAL A 47 11.99 -4.89 2.28
CA VAL A 47 11.25 -4.34 1.14
C VAL A 47 10.95 -5.38 0.07
N ASP A 48 11.92 -6.24 -0.30
CA ASP A 48 11.71 -7.29 -1.31
C ASP A 48 10.62 -8.26 -0.88
N LYS A 49 10.73 -8.81 0.35
CA LYS A 49 9.76 -9.75 0.90
C LYS A 49 8.35 -9.14 1.04
N ALA A 50 8.26 -7.85 1.40
CA ALA A 50 7.00 -7.12 1.50
C ALA A 50 6.38 -6.84 0.13
N ALA A 51 7.18 -6.44 -0.88
CA ALA A 51 6.72 -6.26 -2.25
C ALA A 51 6.19 -7.58 -2.85
N GLU A 52 6.90 -8.69 -2.68
CA GLU A 52 6.41 -10.00 -3.07
C GLU A 52 5.11 -10.40 -2.34
N SER A 53 4.95 -10.03 -1.07
CA SER A 53 3.71 -10.25 -0.32
C SER A 53 2.54 -9.52 -0.97
N LEU A 54 2.70 -8.22 -1.24
CA LEU A 54 1.70 -7.40 -1.93
C LEU A 54 1.33 -7.95 -3.31
N LEU A 55 2.32 -8.38 -4.10
CA LEU A 55 2.10 -8.97 -5.43
C LEU A 55 1.37 -10.33 -5.34
N ARG A 56 1.76 -11.20 -4.39
CA ARG A 56 1.04 -12.46 -4.12
C ARG A 56 -0.39 -12.23 -3.63
N PHE A 57 -0.63 -11.16 -2.87
CA PHE A 57 -1.97 -10.78 -2.43
C PHE A 57 -2.81 -10.27 -3.60
N ALA A 58 -2.30 -9.33 -4.40
CA ALA A 58 -2.99 -8.81 -5.57
C ALA A 58 -3.37 -9.94 -6.55
N ALA A 59 -2.47 -10.90 -6.79
CA ALA A 59 -2.76 -12.08 -7.62
C ALA A 59 -3.82 -13.05 -7.05
N LYS A 60 -4.19 -12.93 -5.77
CA LYS A 60 -5.31 -13.68 -5.15
C LYS A 60 -6.64 -12.91 -5.21
N VAL A 61 -6.63 -11.60 -5.49
CA VAL A 61 -7.85 -10.78 -5.54
C VAL A 61 -8.61 -11.06 -6.84
N ASP A 62 -9.91 -11.27 -6.72
CA ASP A 62 -10.80 -11.38 -7.88
C ASP A 62 -11.01 -10.00 -8.51
N ALA A 63 -10.17 -9.67 -9.50
CA ALA A 63 -10.23 -8.41 -10.24
C ALA A 63 -11.56 -8.20 -10.99
N SER A 64 -12.33 -9.26 -11.28
CA SER A 64 -13.67 -9.11 -11.89
C SER A 64 -14.70 -8.51 -10.91
N ARG A 65 -14.46 -8.63 -9.60
CA ARG A 65 -15.31 -8.12 -8.53
C ARG A 65 -14.76 -6.85 -7.88
N HIS A 66 -13.44 -6.76 -7.75
CA HIS A 66 -12.75 -5.72 -6.98
C HIS A 66 -11.89 -4.77 -7.83
N GLY A 67 -11.69 -5.06 -9.12
CA GLY A 67 -10.74 -4.32 -9.96
C GLY A 67 -9.28 -4.61 -9.63
N GLU A 68 -8.39 -4.17 -10.52
CA GLU A 68 -6.93 -4.17 -10.29
C GLU A 68 -6.54 -3.12 -9.24
N PRO A 69 -5.48 -3.35 -8.44
CA PRO A 69 -5.00 -2.34 -7.50
C PRO A 69 -4.49 -1.10 -8.24
N ALA A 70 -4.98 0.08 -7.85
CA ALA A 70 -4.49 1.36 -8.36
C ALA A 70 -3.02 1.62 -7.93
N PHE A 71 -2.62 1.09 -6.78
CA PHE A 71 -1.23 1.07 -6.33
C PHE A 71 -0.97 -0.08 -5.33
N LEU A 72 0.30 -0.47 -5.23
CA LEU A 72 0.86 -1.26 -4.13
C LEU A 72 2.08 -0.50 -3.59
N GLY A 73 2.32 -0.54 -2.28
CA GLY A 73 3.47 0.15 -1.68
C GLY A 73 3.99 -0.46 -0.39
N VAL A 74 5.29 -0.36 -0.15
CA VAL A 74 5.94 -0.67 1.13
C VAL A 74 6.29 0.64 1.82
N ILE A 75 5.70 0.90 2.98
CA ILE A 75 6.05 2.05 3.82
C ILE A 75 7.24 1.63 4.68
N ILE A 76 8.34 2.41 4.63
CA ILE A 76 9.57 2.13 5.39
C ILE A 76 9.87 3.19 6.44
N GLY A 77 10.28 2.73 7.64
CA GLY A 77 10.66 3.59 8.75
C GLY A 77 11.97 4.36 8.52
N ASN A 78 12.89 3.80 7.74
CA ASN A 78 14.14 4.45 7.32
C ASN A 78 14.25 4.54 5.79
N GLY A 79 14.79 5.64 5.27
CA GLY A 79 14.98 5.83 3.82
C GLY A 79 15.02 7.31 3.43
N SER A 80 15.89 7.65 2.49
CA SER A 80 16.16 9.06 2.11
C SER A 80 15.29 9.57 0.95
N TYR A 81 14.65 8.69 0.19
CA TYR A 81 13.80 9.02 -0.95
C TYR A 81 12.77 7.92 -1.21
N ALA A 82 11.63 8.30 -1.80
CA ALA A 82 10.66 7.36 -2.34
C ALA A 82 11.05 6.95 -3.77
N TYR A 83 10.77 5.71 -4.15
CA TYR A 83 11.01 5.21 -5.51
C TYR A 83 9.98 4.14 -5.89
N ARG A 84 9.92 3.79 -7.17
CA ARG A 84 9.12 2.68 -7.69
C ARG A 84 10.04 1.57 -8.17
N ARG A 85 9.76 0.34 -7.76
CA ARG A 85 10.47 -0.87 -8.20
C ARG A 85 10.07 -1.24 -9.63
N GLU A 86 10.87 -2.09 -10.27
CA GLU A 86 10.57 -2.61 -11.62
C GLU A 86 9.27 -3.43 -11.66
N ASP A 87 8.96 -4.16 -10.57
CA ASP A 87 7.69 -4.87 -10.36
C ASP A 87 6.48 -3.93 -10.11
N GLY A 88 6.68 -2.61 -10.15
CA GLY A 88 5.66 -1.60 -10.03
C GLY A 88 5.25 -1.24 -8.59
N VAL A 89 5.78 -1.92 -7.57
CA VAL A 89 5.52 -1.59 -6.16
C VAL A 89 6.30 -0.33 -5.74
N HIS A 90 5.64 0.57 -5.01
CA HIS A 90 6.26 1.78 -4.48
C HIS A 90 6.99 1.50 -3.17
N VAL A 91 8.07 2.22 -2.92
CA VAL A 91 8.81 2.18 -1.66
C VAL A 91 8.82 3.59 -1.10
N ILE A 92 8.24 3.77 0.09
CA ILE A 92 7.77 5.05 0.59
C ILE A 92 8.32 5.26 2.01
N PRO A 93 9.35 6.09 2.21
CA PRO A 93 9.75 6.50 3.56
C PRO A 93 8.58 7.15 4.29
N ILE A 94 8.40 6.85 5.58
CA ILE A 94 7.30 7.37 6.39
C ILE A 94 7.20 8.91 6.37
N GLY A 95 8.33 9.61 6.24
CA GLY A 95 8.39 11.07 6.10
C GLY A 95 7.71 11.63 4.85
N CYS A 96 7.35 10.81 3.86
CA CYS A 96 6.59 11.22 2.68
C CYS A 96 5.08 11.41 2.94
N LEU A 97 4.55 10.93 4.07
CA LEU A 97 3.10 10.97 4.33
C LEU A 97 2.63 12.27 5.02
N GLY A 98 3.54 13.04 5.62
CA GLY A 98 3.21 14.26 6.37
C GLY A 98 2.53 14.02 7.72
N PRO A 99 2.32 15.09 8.50
CA PRO A 99 1.47 15.10 9.70
C PRO A 99 0.01 15.50 9.39
#